data_AF-A0A7S0ARN1-F1
#
_entry.id   AF-A0A7S0ARN1-F1
#
_cell.length_a   1.000
_cell.length_b   1.000
_cell.length_c   1.000
_cell.angle_alpha   90.00
_cell.angle_beta   90.00
_cell.angle_gamma   90.00
#
_symmetry.space_group_name_H-M   'P 1'
#
loop_
_entity.id
_entity.type
_entity.pdbx_description
1 polymer ?
#
loop_
_entity_poly.entity_id
_entity_poly.type
_entity_poly.pdbx_seq_one_letter_code
_entity_poly.pdbx_strand_id
1 'polypeptide(L)'
;GFHRDAVALGAVVFVVKKEDQRSGRETSGTVSRLLTNSPYHPRGIKVMLMDGVVGRVTRFRGEELEAVANHNCSGDISSDDEDNNNGGGPSNTRTLADFIQPGGAKTNLQSESSFVVDDANLATLVSMSFDPEKARQALQFSNNNVEVAVEYLLNVDS
;
A
#
# COMPACT_ATOMS: atom_id res chain seq x y z
N GLY A 1 8.02 8.53 -3.58
CA GLY A 1 8.66 8.10 -4.84
C GLY A 1 8.35 6.63 -5.07
N PHE A 2 8.42 6.15 -6.31
CA PHE A 2 8.17 4.75 -6.66
C PHE A 2 9.43 4.10 -7.21
N HIS A 3 9.65 2.84 -6.85
CA HIS A 3 10.70 2.00 -7.40
C HIS A 3 10.16 1.22 -8.58
N ARG A 4 10.92 1.20 -9.68
CA ARG A 4 10.57 0.46 -10.90
C ARG A 4 10.19 -0.99 -10.59
N ASP A 5 10.92 -1.60 -9.66
CA ASP A 5 10.79 -3.01 -9.30
C ASP A 5 9.48 -3.32 -8.54
N ALA A 6 8.77 -2.30 -8.05
CA ALA A 6 7.44 -2.45 -7.47
C ALA A 6 6.33 -2.64 -8.52
N VAL A 7 6.60 -2.39 -9.81
CA VAL A 7 5.62 -2.55 -10.90
C VAL A 7 6.00 -3.76 -11.76
N ALA A 8 5.24 -4.84 -11.63
CA ALA A 8 5.33 -5.97 -12.55
C ALA A 8 4.57 -5.70 -13.86
N LEU A 9 5.05 -6.30 -14.96
CA LEU A 9 4.26 -6.40 -16.19
C LEU A 9 3.05 -7.30 -15.91
N GLY A 10 1.87 -6.91 -16.40
CA GLY A 10 0.62 -7.60 -16.09
C GLY A 10 -0.03 -7.20 -14.75
N ALA A 11 0.60 -6.33 -13.95
CA ALA A 11 -0.02 -5.82 -12.73
C ALA A 11 -1.19 -4.87 -13.06
N VAL A 12 -2.22 -4.89 -12.22
CA VAL A 12 -3.33 -3.94 -12.29
C VAL A 12 -2.94 -2.68 -11.50
N VAL A 13 -2.89 -1.55 -12.21
CA VAL A 13 -2.47 -0.27 -11.67
C VAL A 13 -3.46 0.83 -11.99
N PHE A 14 -3.45 1.88 -11.19
CA PHE A 14 -4.16 3.12 -11.46
C PHE A 14 -3.19 4.14 -12.02
N VAL A 15 -3.50 4.65 -13.22
CA VAL A 15 -2.69 5.65 -13.91
C VAL A 15 -3.43 6.96 -14.09
N VAL A 16 -2.71 8.07 -13.93
CA VAL A 16 -3.19 9.41 -14.28
C VAL A 16 -2.66 9.77 -15.67
N LYS A 17 -3.56 10.04 -16.61
CA LYS A 17 -3.23 10.59 -17.93
C LYS A 17 -2.85 12.07 -17.80
N LYS A 18 -2.14 12.61 -18.78
CA LYS A 18 -1.77 14.04 -18.80
C LYS A 18 -3.02 14.94 -18.74
N GLU A 19 -4.04 14.59 -19.50
CA GLU A 19 -5.33 15.28 -19.56
C GLU A 19 -6.03 15.30 -18.20
N ASP A 20 -5.92 14.19 -17.46
CA ASP A 20 -6.55 14.01 -16.16
C ASP A 20 -5.72 14.55 -14.98
N GLN A 21 -4.54 15.14 -15.21
CA GLN A 21 -3.71 15.70 -14.13
C GLN A 21 -4.40 16.83 -13.36
N ARG A 22 -5.33 17.56 -14.00
CA ARG A 22 -6.08 18.66 -13.37
C ARG A 22 -7.36 18.19 -12.69
N SER A 23 -7.96 17.11 -13.20
CA SER A 23 -9.19 16.50 -12.66
C SER A 23 -8.90 15.47 -11.57
N GLY A 24 -7.69 14.93 -11.53
CA GLY A 24 -7.30 13.86 -10.62
C GLY A 24 -7.93 12.51 -10.96
N ARG A 25 -8.51 12.36 -12.17
CA ARG A 25 -9.13 11.10 -12.58
C ARG A 25 -8.06 10.04 -12.84
N GLU A 26 -8.26 8.87 -12.26
CA GLU A 26 -7.39 7.72 -12.44
C GLU A 26 -8.07 6.69 -13.34
N THR A 27 -7.31 6.10 -14.25
CA THR A 27 -7.77 4.98 -15.08
C THR A 27 -7.13 3.71 -14.55
N SER A 28 -7.94 2.72 -14.19
CA SER A 28 -7.44 1.38 -13.87
C SER A 28 -7.09 0.63 -15.15
N GLY A 29 -5.99 -0.11 -15.15
CA GLY A 29 -5.72 -1.07 -16.21
C GLY A 29 -4.48 -1.91 -15.96
N THR A 30 -4.27 -2.85 -16.85
CA THR A 30 -3.16 -3.80 -16.79
C THR A 30 -1.92 -3.24 -17.47
N VAL A 31 -0.76 -3.27 -16.79
CA VAL A 31 0.51 -2.79 -17.33
C VAL A 31 0.96 -3.67 -18.50
N SER A 32 1.09 -3.05 -19.68
CA SER A 32 1.66 -3.67 -20.88
C SER A 32 3.17 -3.45 -20.99
N ARG A 33 3.63 -2.22 -20.73
CA ARG A 33 5.06 -1.88 -20.83
C ARG A 33 5.46 -0.78 -19.86
N LEU A 34 6.64 -0.92 -19.25
CA LEU A 34 7.29 0.17 -18.49
C LEU A 34 8.04 1.08 -19.48
N LEU A 35 7.77 2.39 -19.40
CA LEU A 35 8.37 3.42 -20.25
C LEU A 35 9.43 4.26 -19.53
N THR A 36 9.77 3.90 -18.29
CA THR A 36 10.83 4.54 -17.53
C THR A 36 12.02 3.61 -17.35
N ASN A 37 13.22 4.19 -17.46
CA ASN A 37 14.48 3.43 -17.38
C ASN A 37 15.15 3.53 -16.01
N SER A 38 14.92 4.59 -15.24
CA SER A 38 15.59 4.76 -13.94
C SER A 38 14.99 3.81 -12.88
N PRO A 39 15.75 3.42 -11.86
CA PRO A 39 15.23 2.58 -10.79
C PRO A 39 14.31 3.36 -9.83
N TYR A 40 14.63 4.63 -9.55
CA TYR A 40 13.86 5.48 -8.63
C TYR A 40 13.16 6.63 -9.35
N HIS A 41 11.86 6.79 -9.07
CA HIS A 41 11.02 7.82 -9.68
C HIS A 41 10.21 8.59 -8.64
N PRO A 42 10.58 9.84 -8.31
CA PRO A 42 9.88 10.60 -7.27
C PRO A 42 8.41 10.87 -7.63
N ARG A 43 8.11 11.10 -8.92
CA ARG A 43 6.77 11.40 -9.45
C ARG A 43 6.03 10.18 -10.02
N GLY A 44 6.48 8.97 -9.71
CA GLY A 44 5.86 7.74 -10.22
C GLY A 44 6.40 7.25 -11.56
N ILE A 45 6.07 6.00 -11.85
CA ILE A 45 6.55 5.22 -12.99
C ILE A 45 5.64 5.48 -14.18
N LYS A 46 6.23 5.77 -15.33
CA LYS A 46 5.48 5.92 -16.59
C LYS A 46 5.28 4.54 -17.20
N VAL A 47 4.03 4.18 -17.43
CA VAL A 47 3.66 2.88 -18.01
C VAL A 47 2.70 3.07 -19.17
N MET A 48 2.65 2.06 -20.03
CA MET A 48 1.63 1.86 -21.04
C MET A 48 0.72 0.72 -20.58
N LEU A 49 -0.59 0.95 -20.60
CA LEU A 49 -1.60 -0.07 -20.34
C LEU A 49 -1.86 -0.92 -21.58
N MET A 50 -2.52 -2.07 -21.41
CA MET A 50 -2.96 -2.93 -22.52
C MET A 50 -3.87 -2.21 -23.52
N ASP A 51 -4.66 -1.23 -23.07
CA ASP A 51 -5.52 -0.40 -23.91
C ASP A 51 -4.75 0.66 -24.74
N GLY A 52 -3.41 0.67 -24.69
CA GLY A 52 -2.56 1.66 -25.35
C GLY A 52 -2.47 3.01 -24.62
N VAL A 53 -3.18 3.16 -23.49
CA VAL A 53 -3.16 4.34 -22.64
C VAL A 53 -1.79 4.50 -21.96
N VAL A 54 -1.25 5.72 -21.98
CA VAL A 54 0.03 6.06 -21.32
C VAL A 54 -0.22 7.02 -20.16
N GLY A 55 0.30 6.68 -18.98
CA GLY A 55 0.11 7.47 -17.77
C GLY A 55 1.21 7.28 -16.73
N ARG A 56 1.07 7.99 -15.60
CA ARG A 56 1.92 7.81 -14.40
C ARG A 56 1.16 6.96 -13.41
N VAL A 57 1.80 5.92 -12.88
CA VAL A 57 1.23 5.08 -11.81
C VAL A 57 1.15 5.90 -10.53
N THR A 58 -0.04 5.97 -9.94
CA THR A 58 -0.28 6.63 -8.65
C THR A 58 -0.54 5.60 -7.56
N ARG A 59 -1.26 4.51 -7.88
CA ARG A 59 -1.64 3.46 -6.94
C ARG A 59 -1.59 2.09 -7.60
N PHE A 60 -1.29 1.09 -6.78
CA PHE A 60 -1.44 -0.33 -7.13
C PHE A 60 -2.80 -0.80 -6.63
N ARG A 61 -3.45 -1.69 -7.37
CA ARG A 61 -4.58 -2.42 -6.82
C ARG A 61 -4.00 -3.43 -5.83
N GLY A 62 -4.16 -3.18 -4.52
CA GLY A 62 -3.74 -4.13 -3.49
C GLY A 62 -4.40 -5.48 -3.73
N GLU A 63 -3.63 -6.56 -3.60
CA GLU A 63 -4.13 -7.92 -3.69
C GLU A 63 -5.05 -8.18 -2.49
N GLU A 64 -6.36 -8.02 -2.71
CA GLU A 64 -7.33 -8.92 -2.11
C GLU A 64 -7.52 -10.04 -3.14
N LEU A 65 -6.65 -11.04 -3.07
CA LEU A 65 -6.88 -12.29 -3.77
C LEU A 65 -7.98 -13.05 -3.02
N GLU A 66 -9.05 -13.32 -3.76
CA GLU A 66 -10.09 -14.35 -3.55
C GLU A 66 -11.53 -13.84 -3.32
N ALA A 67 -12.16 -13.42 -4.42
CA ALA A 67 -13.49 -13.92 -4.78
C ALA A 67 -13.71 -13.72 -6.29
N VAL A 68 -13.04 -14.52 -7.11
CA VAL A 68 -13.59 -14.91 -8.42
C VAL A 68 -14.75 -15.90 -8.19
N ALA A 69 -15.77 -15.44 -7.46
CA ALA A 69 -17.07 -16.08 -7.46
C ALA A 69 -17.82 -15.57 -8.68
N ASN A 70 -17.87 -16.46 -9.67
CA ASN A 70 -18.93 -16.57 -10.66
C ASN A 70 -18.81 -15.62 -11.85
N HIS A 71 -18.05 -16.11 -12.84
CA HIS A 71 -18.61 -16.23 -14.18
C HIS A 71 -20.01 -16.88 -14.10
N ASN A 72 -21.05 -16.04 -14.00
CA ASN A 72 -22.37 -16.32 -14.53
C ASN A 72 -22.81 -15.07 -15.27
N CYS A 73 -22.39 -15.05 -16.52
CA CYS A 73 -23.10 -14.41 -17.61
C CYS A 73 -24.53 -14.96 -17.65
N SER A 74 -25.43 -14.34 -16.91
CA SER A 74 -26.85 -14.42 -17.18
C SER A 74 -27.28 -13.01 -17.53
N GLY A 75 -27.40 -12.77 -18.84
CA GLY A 75 -28.17 -11.64 -19.32
C GLY A 75 -29.59 -11.79 -18.82
N ASP A 76 -30.01 -10.82 -18.02
CA ASP A 76 -31.40 -10.43 -17.89
C ASP A 76 -31.45 -8.96 -18.28
N ILE A 77 -31.88 -8.74 -19.52
CA ILE A 77 -32.46 -7.49 -19.95
C ILE A 77 -33.88 -7.54 -19.38
N SER A 78 -34.07 -6.92 -18.23
CA SER A 78 -35.38 -6.50 -17.75
C SER A 78 -35.44 -4.99 -17.91
N SER A 79 -36.35 -4.60 -18.79
CA SER A 79 -36.99 -3.31 -18.83
C SER A 79 -37.48 -2.91 -17.44
N ASP A 80 -37.45 -1.62 -17.12
CA ASP A 80 -38.66 -0.82 -16.97
C ASP A 80 -38.24 0.61 -16.59
N ASP A 81 -38.90 1.57 -17.25
CA ASP A 81 -38.74 3.01 -17.09
C ASP A 81 -38.89 3.48 -15.63
N GLU A 82 -37.93 4.25 -15.09
CA GLU A 82 -38.26 5.29 -14.12
C GLU A 82 -37.47 6.58 -14.37
N ASP A 83 -38.27 7.60 -14.64
CA ASP A 83 -37.99 9.02 -14.73
C ASP A 83 -37.57 9.61 -13.37
N ASN A 84 -36.93 10.78 -13.43
CA ASN A 84 -37.19 11.94 -12.56
C ASN A 84 -36.07 12.42 -11.61
N ASN A 85 -35.36 13.43 -12.13
CA ASN A 85 -35.05 14.74 -11.55
C ASN A 85 -34.35 14.92 -10.17
N ASN A 86 -33.25 15.67 -10.26
CA ASN A 86 -32.92 16.90 -9.52
C ASN A 86 -32.99 16.93 -7.98
N GLY A 87 -31.82 17.19 -7.38
CA GLY A 87 -31.64 18.42 -6.60
C GLY A 87 -31.25 18.26 -5.12
N GLY A 88 -30.24 19.03 -4.70
CA GLY A 88 -30.21 19.58 -3.34
C GLY A 88 -28.98 19.27 -2.49
N GLY A 89 -27.93 20.08 -2.64
CA GLY A 89 -27.28 20.82 -1.54
C GLY A 89 -26.56 20.08 -0.38
N PRO A 90 -25.37 20.54 0.03
CA PRO A 90 -24.60 19.92 1.12
C PRO A 90 -25.15 20.32 2.48
N SER A 91 -25.57 19.35 3.30
CA SER A 91 -25.95 19.64 4.70
C SER A 91 -24.74 19.52 5.61
N ASN A 92 -24.16 20.69 5.85
CA ASN A 92 -23.12 21.02 6.80
C ASN A 92 -23.76 21.31 8.18
N THR A 93 -24.00 20.28 8.99
CA THR A 93 -24.26 20.48 10.42
C THR A 93 -22.96 20.36 11.20
N ARG A 94 -22.19 21.46 11.26
CA ARG A 94 -21.12 21.63 12.26
C ARG A 94 -21.76 21.73 13.65
N THR A 95 -21.74 20.66 14.41
CA THR A 95 -22.15 20.67 15.82
C THR A 95 -21.15 21.45 16.67
N LEU A 96 -21.66 22.27 17.59
CA LEU A 96 -20.91 23.13 18.53
C LEU A 96 -20.01 22.34 19.51
N ALA A 97 -19.99 21.01 19.44
CA ALA A 97 -19.20 20.11 20.28
C ALA A 97 -17.74 19.94 19.83
N ASP A 98 -17.36 20.44 18.65
CA ASP A 98 -16.04 20.20 18.04
C ASP A 98 -14.96 21.23 18.45
N PHE A 99 -15.24 22.10 19.44
CA PHE A 99 -14.38 23.23 19.82
C PHE A 99 -13.76 23.14 21.23
N ILE A 100 -13.83 22.01 21.94
CA ILE A 100 -13.24 21.91 23.28
C ILE A 100 -12.43 20.63 23.44
N GLN A 101 -11.12 20.69 23.21
CA GLN A 101 -10.13 19.93 24.00
C GLN A 101 -8.80 20.70 24.11
N PRO A 102 -8.53 21.37 25.24
CA PRO A 102 -7.17 21.73 25.62
C PRO A 102 -6.54 20.60 26.45
N GLY A 103 -5.30 20.26 26.11
CA GLY A 103 -4.36 19.67 27.07
C GLY A 103 -4.08 18.18 26.91
N GLY A 104 -2.87 17.86 26.47
CA GLY A 104 -2.33 16.50 26.53
C GLY A 104 -1.10 16.30 25.67
N ALA A 105 0.03 16.92 26.02
CA ALA A 105 1.32 16.44 25.55
C ALA A 105 1.51 15.00 26.05
N LYS A 106 1.93 14.04 25.20
CA LYS A 106 3.08 13.13 25.40
C LYS A 106 3.46 12.45 24.06
N THR A 107 4.76 12.58 23.75
CA THR A 107 5.65 11.64 23.04
C THR A 107 5.17 11.01 21.73
N ASN A 108 5.78 11.49 20.65
CA ASN A 108 6.09 10.83 19.38
C ASN A 108 5.69 9.34 19.29
N LEU A 109 4.50 9.07 18.74
CA LEU A 109 4.13 7.78 18.18
C LEU A 109 4.94 7.58 16.90
N GLN A 110 6.16 7.06 17.04
CA GLN A 110 6.77 6.32 15.94
C GLN A 110 6.03 4.99 15.89
N SER A 111 5.34 4.73 14.78
CA SER A 111 4.62 3.50 14.50
C SER A 111 5.57 2.30 14.58
N GLU A 112 5.69 1.67 15.76
CA GLU A 112 6.30 0.36 15.87
C GLU A 112 5.30 -0.63 15.26
N SER A 113 5.65 -1.14 14.08
CA SER A 113 5.02 -2.33 13.53
C SER A 113 4.94 -3.37 14.65
N SER A 114 3.71 -3.77 15.01
CA SER A 114 3.44 -4.84 15.96
C SER A 114 3.85 -6.18 15.33
N PHE A 115 5.15 -6.36 15.15
CA PHE A 115 5.74 -7.61 14.72
C PHE A 115 6.02 -8.42 15.97
N VAL A 116 5.34 -9.56 16.10
CA VAL A 116 5.51 -10.46 17.23
C VAL A 116 6.82 -11.23 17.02
N VAL A 117 7.82 -10.95 17.85
CA VAL A 117 9.08 -11.71 17.84
C VAL A 117 8.85 -13.07 18.49
N ASP A 118 9.24 -14.14 17.80
CA ASP A 118 9.14 -15.49 18.34
C ASP A 118 10.10 -15.68 19.52
N ASP A 119 9.56 -15.91 20.71
CA ASP A 119 10.35 -16.09 21.93
C ASP A 119 11.30 -17.30 21.85
N ALA A 120 10.97 -18.31 21.03
CA ALA A 120 11.85 -19.48 20.80
C ALA A 120 13.12 -19.09 20.03
N ASN A 121 12.99 -18.25 19.01
CA ASN A 121 14.11 -17.76 18.21
C ASN A 121 14.96 -16.78 19.02
N LEU A 122 14.30 -15.93 19.80
CA LEU A 122 14.97 -15.04 20.75
C LEU A 122 15.76 -15.83 21.80
N ALA A 123 15.17 -16.87 22.39
CA ALA A 123 15.85 -17.73 23.35
C ALA A 123 17.07 -18.45 22.74
N THR A 124 16.99 -18.83 21.47
CA THR A 124 18.11 -19.45 20.74
C THR A 124 19.28 -18.47 20.60
N LEU A 125 19.02 -17.21 20.24
CA LEU A 125 20.05 -16.17 20.14
C LEU A 125 20.65 -15.82 21.51
N VAL A 126 19.82 -15.70 22.54
CA VAL A 126 20.29 -15.47 23.92
C VAL A 126 21.16 -16.65 24.40
N SER A 127 20.80 -17.88 24.03
CA SER A 127 21.61 -19.08 24.28
C SER A 127 22.96 -19.06 23.57
N MET A 128 23.08 -18.37 22.43
CA MET A 128 24.35 -18.14 21.73
C MET A 128 25.15 -16.97 22.31
N SER A 129 24.74 -16.43 23.45
CA SER A 129 25.36 -15.29 24.16
C SER A 129 25.16 -13.92 23.49
N PHE A 130 24.11 -13.75 22.68
CA PHE A 130 23.73 -12.43 22.14
C PHE A 130 22.85 -11.64 23.12
N ASP A 131 22.98 -10.31 23.09
CA ASP A 131 22.13 -9.40 23.89
C ASP A 131 20.65 -9.55 23.50
N PRO A 132 19.73 -9.72 24.46
CA PRO A 132 18.31 -9.96 24.18
C PRO A 132 17.63 -8.79 23.47
N GLU A 133 18.03 -7.56 23.77
CA GLU A 133 17.53 -6.34 23.13
C GLU A 133 17.94 -6.29 21.65
N LYS A 134 19.23 -6.50 21.38
CA LYS A 134 19.74 -6.53 20.00
C LYS A 134 19.18 -7.71 19.23
N ALA A 135 19.03 -8.88 19.88
CA ALA A 135 18.46 -10.07 19.27
C ALA A 135 16.99 -9.87 18.90
N ARG A 136 16.19 -9.20 19.74
CA ARG A 136 14.81 -8.80 19.39
C ARG A 136 14.78 -7.92 18.15
N GLN A 137 15.64 -6.91 18.11
CA GLN A 137 15.73 -5.99 16.98
C GLN A 137 16.18 -6.71 15.69
N ALA A 138 17.18 -7.59 15.79
CA ALA A 138 17.67 -8.40 14.68
C ALA A 138 16.58 -9.33 14.13
N LEU A 139 15.80 -9.98 15.01
CA LEU A 139 14.64 -10.80 14.62
C LEU A 139 13.52 -9.97 13.99
N GLN A 140 13.32 -8.74 14.46
CA GLN A 140 12.34 -7.83 13.86
C GLN A 140 12.73 -7.43 12.43
N PHE A 141 14.00 -7.14 12.17
CA PHE A 141 14.49 -6.79 10.82
C PHE A 141 14.58 -8.00 9.88
N SER A 142 14.90 -9.17 10.42
CA SER A 142 15.03 -10.42 9.66
C SER A 142 13.71 -11.20 9.54
N ASN A 143 12.60 -10.62 10.01
CA ASN A 143 11.26 -11.21 9.91
C ASN A 143 11.19 -12.61 10.59
N ASN A 144 11.71 -12.71 11.82
CA ASN A 144 11.88 -13.90 12.67
C ASN A 144 12.84 -14.99 12.12
N ASN A 145 13.77 -14.64 11.24
CA ASN A 145 14.80 -15.56 10.76
C ASN A 145 16.08 -15.49 11.63
N VAL A 146 16.41 -16.60 12.31
CA VAL A 146 17.58 -16.67 13.20
C VAL A 146 18.91 -16.51 12.45
N GLU A 147 19.07 -17.10 11.26
CA GLU A 147 20.34 -17.05 10.52
C GLU A 147 20.68 -15.62 10.10
N VAL A 148 19.71 -14.92 9.52
CA VAL A 148 19.87 -13.53 9.10
C VAL A 148 20.00 -12.60 10.33
N ALA A 149 19.34 -12.92 11.44
CA ALA A 149 19.50 -12.20 12.70
C ALA A 149 20.93 -12.33 13.26
N VAL A 150 21.55 -13.51 13.19
CA VAL A 150 22.94 -13.71 13.60
C VAL A 150 23.89 -12.89 12.73
N GLU A 151 23.70 -12.88 11.41
CA GLU A 151 24.51 -12.06 10.49
C GLU A 151 24.43 -10.56 10.84
N TYR A 152 23.23 -10.07 11.12
CA TYR A 152 23.02 -8.69 11.55
C TYR A 152 23.74 -8.36 12.86
N LEU A 153 23.66 -9.25 13.85
CA LEU A 153 24.31 -9.06 15.15
C LEU A 153 25.84 -9.02 15.04
N LEU A 154 26.44 -9.88 14.20
CA LEU A 154 27.88 -9.89 13.98
C LEU A 154 28.38 -8.62 13.28
N ASN A 155 27.55 -8.00 12.43
CA ASN A 155 27.92 -6.80 11.70
C ASN A 155 27.73 -5.49 12.51
N VAL A 156 26.88 -5.49 13.54
CA VAL A 156 26.59 -4.31 14.37
C VAL A 156 27.70 -4.00 15.37
N ASP A 157 28.52 -4.99 15.75
CA ASP A 157 29.61 -4.83 16.72
C ASP A 157 30.99 -4.52 16.07
N SER A 158 31.04 -4.13 14.78
CA SER A 158 32.26 -3.74 14.03
C SER A 158 32.46 -2.22 13.92
#